data_AF-A0AAW0GB45-F1
#
_entry.id   AF-A0AAW0GB45-F1
#
_cell.length_a   1.000
_cell.length_b   1.000
_cell.length_c   1.000
_cell.angle_alpha   90.00
_cell.angle_beta   90.00
_cell.angle_gamma   90.00
#
_symmetry.space_group_name_H-M   'P 1'
#
loop_
_entity.id
_entity.type
_entity.pdbx_description
1 polymer ?
#
loop_
_entity_poly.entity_id
_entity_poly.type
_entity_poly.pdbx_seq_one_letter_code
_entity_poly.pdbx_strand_id
1 'polypeptide(L)'
;MKLTLLISSIVLIVGDAVAICPGFNFGIGNVVPLSQGFNRWNVFDDSCNAVDGLTTNGNPCTQGIFACSPAPILFDGYTNSFTGLRYACRTDPRSGTCNGQVISVCCRNDGN
;
A
#
# COMPACT_ATOMS: atom_id res chain seq x y z
N MET A 1 -5.76 -55.57 1.07
CA MET A 1 -5.19 -54.35 1.66
C MET A 1 -5.17 -53.29 0.57
N LYS A 2 -6.02 -52.27 0.62
CA LYS A 2 -6.02 -51.17 -0.37
C LYS A 2 -5.60 -49.89 0.32
N LEU A 3 -4.46 -49.38 -0.12
CA LEU A 3 -3.67 -48.29 0.44
C LEU A 3 -4.31 -46.93 0.07
N THR A 4 -4.46 -46.09 1.09
CA THR A 4 -5.00 -44.73 1.06
C THR A 4 -4.06 -43.77 0.31
N LEU A 5 -4.61 -42.88 -0.51
CA LEU A 5 -3.92 -41.67 -0.99
C LEU A 5 -4.81 -40.46 -0.67
N LEU A 6 -4.43 -39.71 0.37
CA LEU A 6 -5.02 -38.41 0.71
C LEU A 6 -4.27 -37.35 -0.08
N ILE A 7 -4.91 -36.80 -1.11
CA ILE A 7 -4.38 -35.70 -1.92
C ILE A 7 -4.67 -34.42 -1.14
N SER A 8 -3.66 -33.84 -0.50
CA SER A 8 -3.75 -32.54 0.16
C SER A 8 -3.61 -31.44 -0.89
N SER A 9 -4.72 -30.81 -1.26
CA SER A 9 -4.74 -29.68 -2.18
C SER A 9 -4.21 -28.43 -1.46
N ILE A 10 -3.02 -27.97 -1.84
CA ILE A 10 -2.50 -26.66 -1.46
C ILE A 10 -3.29 -25.60 -2.22
N VAL A 11 -4.12 -24.83 -1.51
CA VAL A 11 -4.81 -23.66 -2.05
C VAL A 11 -3.80 -22.50 -2.07
N LEU A 12 -3.26 -22.21 -3.25
CA LEU A 12 -2.54 -20.95 -3.49
C LEU A 12 -3.58 -19.84 -3.59
N ILE A 13 -3.67 -19.02 -2.54
CA ILE A 13 -4.50 -17.81 -2.55
C ILE A 13 -3.76 -16.79 -3.41
N VAL A 14 -4.11 -16.72 -4.69
CA VAL A 14 -3.74 -15.59 -5.55
C VAL A 14 -4.60 -14.43 -5.07
N GLY A 15 -3.99 -13.46 -4.37
CA GLY A 15 -4.65 -12.20 -4.09
C GLY A 15 -4.80 -11.46 -5.41
N ASP A 16 -6.03 -11.30 -5.90
CA ASP A 16 -6.31 -10.50 -7.07
C ASP A 16 -5.92 -9.04 -6.76
N ALA A 17 -4.74 -8.64 -7.20
CA ALA A 17 -4.36 -7.25 -7.28
C ALA A 17 -5.24 -6.59 -8.33
N VAL A 18 -6.24 -5.81 -7.91
CA VAL A 18 -6.97 -4.94 -8.83
C VAL A 18 -5.98 -3.85 -9.18
N ALA A 19 -5.33 -3.99 -10.33
CA ALA A 19 -4.31 -3.08 -10.84
C ALA A 19 -4.69 -1.63 -10.55
N ILE A 20 -3.77 -0.91 -9.94
CA ILE A 20 -3.92 0.51 -9.65
C ILE A 20 -4.05 1.24 -11.02
N CYS A 21 -4.85 2.32 -11.12
CA CYS A 21 -5.27 2.92 -12.41
C CYS A 21 -4.11 3.37 -13.32
N PRO A 22 -4.11 3.23 -14.66
CA PRO A 22 -3.00 3.72 -15.49
C PRO A 22 -2.57 5.19 -15.18
N GLY A 23 -1.29 5.42 -14.84
CA GLY A 23 -0.72 6.77 -14.62
C GLY A 23 -0.29 7.14 -13.19
N PHE A 24 -0.27 6.21 -12.24
CA PHE A 24 0.39 6.39 -10.93
C PHE A 24 1.70 5.62 -10.86
N ASN A 25 2.48 5.95 -9.83
CA ASN A 25 3.76 5.29 -9.56
C ASN A 25 3.69 4.44 -8.30
N PHE A 26 2.93 4.88 -7.29
CA PHE A 26 2.80 4.17 -6.02
C PHE A 26 1.37 4.24 -5.44
N GLY A 27 1.06 3.35 -4.51
CA GLY A 27 -0.19 3.35 -3.74
C GLY A 27 0.07 3.19 -2.24
N ILE A 28 -0.46 4.09 -1.40
CA ILE A 28 -0.37 3.96 0.07
C ILE A 28 -1.55 3.12 0.56
N GLY A 29 -1.27 1.97 1.16
CA GLY A 29 -2.28 1.11 1.79
C GLY A 29 -2.85 1.67 3.09
N ASN A 30 -4.00 1.14 3.48
CA ASN A 30 -4.59 1.40 4.79
C ASN A 30 -3.70 0.92 5.95
N VAL A 31 -4.02 1.44 7.14
CA VAL A 31 -3.34 1.04 8.38
C VAL A 31 -3.49 -0.46 8.63
N VAL A 32 -2.35 -1.10 8.94
CA VAL A 32 -2.26 -2.47 9.43
C VAL A 32 -1.82 -2.40 10.89
N PRO A 33 -2.71 -2.70 11.85
CA PRO A 33 -2.35 -2.68 13.26
C PRO A 33 -1.38 -3.83 13.56
N LEU A 34 -0.31 -3.52 14.30
CA LEU A 34 0.66 -4.49 14.80
C LEU A 34 0.54 -4.62 16.33
N SER A 35 1.32 -5.55 16.91
CA SER A 35 1.39 -5.68 18.37
C SER A 35 2.03 -4.46 19.04
N GLN A 36 1.76 -4.28 20.33
CA GLN A 36 2.36 -3.21 21.16
C GLN A 36 2.03 -1.77 20.71
N GLY A 37 0.92 -1.57 20.00
CA GLY A 37 0.44 -0.23 19.61
C GLY A 37 1.16 0.37 18.41
N PHE A 38 1.99 -0.41 17.71
CA PHE A 38 2.57 -0.01 16.43
C PHE A 38 1.57 -0.21 15.31
N ASN A 39 1.66 0.67 14.31
CA ASN A 39 0.88 0.63 13.10
C ASN A 39 1.82 0.61 11.90
N ARG A 40 1.42 -0.11 10.85
CA ARG A 40 2.14 -0.22 9.59
C ARG A 40 1.29 0.30 8.45
N TRP A 41 1.90 1.10 7.59
CA TRP A 41 1.36 1.45 6.28
C TRP A 41 2.33 0.96 5.22
N ASN A 42 1.83 0.21 4.25
CA ASN A 42 2.62 -0.27 3.13
C ASN A 42 2.46 0.67 1.95
N VAL A 43 3.54 0.84 1.18
CA VAL A 43 3.51 1.50 -0.12
C VAL A 43 3.70 0.43 -1.18
N PHE A 44 2.78 0.42 -2.14
CA PHE A 44 2.73 -0.54 -3.22
C PHE A 44 3.20 0.09 -4.53
N ASP A 45 3.83 -0.70 -5.40
CA ASP A 45 4.02 -0.36 -6.80
C ASP A 45 2.76 -0.66 -7.64
N ASP A 46 2.84 -0.43 -8.96
CA ASP A 46 1.77 -0.70 -9.92
C ASP A 46 1.37 -2.16 -10.08
N SER A 47 2.23 -3.06 -9.62
CA SER A 47 2.02 -4.50 -9.60
C SER A 47 1.54 -4.99 -8.23
N CYS A 48 1.17 -4.08 -7.32
CA CYS A 48 0.76 -4.35 -5.94
C CYS A 48 1.80 -5.07 -5.07
N ASN A 49 3.08 -4.96 -5.40
CA ASN A 49 4.16 -5.39 -4.52
C ASN A 49 4.42 -4.33 -3.45
N ALA A 50 4.57 -4.73 -2.19
CA ALA A 50 4.99 -3.81 -1.15
C ALA A 50 6.47 -3.46 -1.34
N VAL A 51 6.75 -2.19 -1.66
CA VAL A 51 8.09 -1.69 -2.02
C VAL A 51 8.66 -0.71 -1.00
N ASP A 52 7.81 -0.08 -0.18
CA ASP A 52 8.22 0.78 0.93
C ASP A 52 7.17 0.67 2.06
N GLY A 53 7.39 1.33 3.19
CA GLY A 53 6.40 1.44 4.24
C GLY A 53 6.91 2.10 5.51
N LEU A 54 5.96 2.54 6.33
CA LEU A 54 6.23 3.17 7.61
C LEU A 54 5.66 2.30 8.74
N THR A 55 6.52 1.90 9.67
CA THR A 55 6.10 1.36 10.96
C THR A 55 6.29 2.43 12.02
N THR A 56 5.22 2.84 12.70
CA THR A 56 5.30 3.81 13.80
C THR A 56 4.17 3.62 14.82
N ASN A 57 4.39 4.04 16.06
CA ASN A 57 3.36 4.20 17.09
C ASN A 57 2.87 5.66 17.23
N GLY A 58 3.38 6.57 16.40
CA GLY A 58 2.97 7.97 16.35
C GLY A 58 2.13 8.33 15.12
N ASN A 59 2.10 9.62 14.77
CA ASN A 59 1.32 10.11 13.63
C ASN A 59 2.10 9.88 12.31
N PRO A 60 1.56 9.07 11.37
CA PRO A 60 2.24 8.79 10.11
C PRO A 60 2.45 10.03 9.22
N CYS A 61 1.65 11.09 9.42
CA CYS A 61 1.72 12.33 8.65
C CYS A 61 2.89 13.25 9.05
N THR A 62 3.46 13.04 10.24
CA THR A 62 4.57 13.86 10.76
C THR A 62 5.85 13.06 10.95
N GLN A 63 5.79 11.74 10.74
CA GLN A 63 6.90 10.83 10.98
C GLN A 63 7.24 10.08 9.70
N GLY A 64 8.35 10.45 9.07
CA GLY A 64 8.93 9.69 7.96
C GLY A 64 8.41 10.11 6.59
N ILE A 65 7.78 9.16 5.90
CA ILE A 65 7.65 9.18 4.43
C ILE A 65 6.32 9.71 3.91
N PHE A 66 5.33 9.97 4.77
CA PHE A 66 4.01 10.44 4.33
C PHE A 66 3.79 11.92 4.66
N ALA A 67 3.01 12.57 3.79
CA ALA A 67 2.39 13.85 4.03
C ALA A 67 0.87 13.69 3.99
N CYS A 68 0.18 14.51 4.78
CA CYS A 68 -1.27 14.50 4.85
C CYS A 68 -1.85 15.89 4.68
N SER A 69 -3.05 15.94 4.09
CA SER A 69 -3.85 17.14 3.97
C SER A 69 -4.34 17.62 5.34
N PRO A 70 -4.72 18.90 5.47
CA PRO A 70 -5.60 19.35 6.55
C PRO A 70 -6.92 18.56 6.57
N ALA A 71 -7.68 18.67 7.67
CA ALA A 71 -8.93 17.94 7.85
C ALA A 71 -9.89 18.11 6.63
N PRO A 72 -10.47 17.02 6.06
CA PRO A 72 -10.29 15.62 6.47
C PRO A 72 -8.88 15.11 6.18
N ILE A 73 -8.25 14.46 7.18
CA ILE A 73 -6.86 14.01 7.09
C ILE A 73 -6.79 12.85 6.09
N LEU A 74 -6.23 13.13 4.92
CA LEU A 74 -5.96 12.16 3.86
C LEU A 74 -4.47 12.17 3.53
N PHE A 75 -3.93 11.06 3.03
CA PHE A 75 -2.57 11.06 2.50
C PHE A 75 -2.53 11.86 1.19
N ASP A 76 -1.79 12.97 1.18
CA ASP A 76 -1.63 13.86 0.03
C ASP A 76 -0.20 13.85 -0.53
N GLY A 77 0.71 13.12 0.12
CA GLY A 77 2.06 12.93 -0.40
C GLY A 77 2.78 11.72 0.16
N TYR A 78 3.74 11.24 -0.63
CA TYR A 78 4.67 10.19 -0.30
C TYR A 78 6.08 10.59 -0.75
N THR A 79 7.07 10.39 0.12
CA THR A 79 8.49 10.56 -0.21
C THR A 79 9.14 9.19 -0.15
N ASN A 80 9.64 8.72 -1.29
CA ASN A 80 10.30 7.42 -1.40
C ASN A 80 11.57 7.40 -0.53
N SER A 81 11.65 6.46 0.42
CA SER A 81 12.75 6.41 1.38
C SER A 81 14.11 6.05 0.77
N PHE A 82 14.11 5.40 -0.40
CA PHE A 82 15.31 4.96 -1.10
C PHE A 82 15.86 6.03 -2.04
N THR A 83 14.98 6.77 -2.73
CA THR A 83 15.38 7.76 -3.76
C THR A 83 15.24 9.22 -3.30
N GLY A 84 14.48 9.47 -2.23
CA GLY A 84 14.13 10.82 -1.79
C GLY A 84 13.14 11.56 -2.70
N LEU A 85 12.63 10.92 -3.76
CA LEU A 85 11.66 11.52 -4.67
C LEU A 85 10.28 11.64 -4.01
N ARG A 86 9.58 12.74 -4.30
CA ARG A 86 8.27 13.05 -3.74
C ARG A 86 7.16 12.88 -4.79
N TYR A 87 6.08 12.26 -4.36
CA TYR A 87 4.89 11.94 -5.13
C TYR A 87 3.69 12.61 -4.48
N ALA A 88 2.84 13.22 -5.30
CA ALA A 88 1.58 13.77 -4.84
C ALA A 88 0.55 12.65 -4.80
N CYS A 89 -0.15 12.53 -3.68
CA CYS A 89 -1.14 11.48 -3.49
C CYS A 89 -2.55 12.07 -3.49
N ARG A 90 -3.51 11.27 -3.94
CA ARG A 90 -4.94 11.56 -3.81
C ARG A 90 -5.69 10.27 -3.54
N THR A 91 -6.65 10.34 -2.64
CA THR A 91 -7.64 9.26 -2.52
C THR A 91 -8.53 9.34 -3.77
N ASP A 92 -8.46 8.32 -4.62
CA ASP A 92 -9.32 8.21 -5.80
C ASP A 92 -10.26 7.02 -5.58
N PRO A 93 -11.59 7.19 -5.61
CA PRO A 93 -12.52 6.07 -5.45
C PRO A 93 -12.36 4.96 -6.51
N ARG A 94 -11.68 5.25 -7.62
CA ARG A 94 -11.38 4.30 -8.69
C ARG A 94 -10.00 3.66 -8.56
N SER A 95 -9.23 4.00 -7.54
CA SER A 95 -7.83 3.60 -7.30
C SER A 95 -7.55 2.09 -7.30
N GLY A 96 -8.60 1.27 -7.20
CA GLY A 96 -8.45 -0.17 -7.01
C GLY A 96 -8.01 -0.52 -5.60
N THR A 97 -7.57 -1.78 -5.44
CA THR A 97 -7.11 -2.34 -4.17
C THR A 97 -5.86 -3.17 -4.39
N CYS A 98 -4.90 -3.06 -3.48
CA CYS A 98 -3.73 -3.94 -3.44
C CYS A 98 -3.83 -4.84 -2.23
N ASN A 99 -3.77 -6.15 -2.45
CA ASN A 99 -3.84 -7.16 -1.38
C ASN A 99 -5.07 -6.95 -0.45
N GLY A 100 -6.21 -6.58 -1.03
CA GLY A 100 -7.45 -6.28 -0.30
C GLY A 100 -7.47 -4.92 0.42
N GLN A 101 -6.43 -4.11 0.31
CA GLN A 101 -6.39 -2.76 0.90
C GLN A 101 -6.78 -1.72 -0.14
N VAL A 102 -7.77 -0.86 0.18
CA VAL A 102 -7.98 0.39 -0.56
C VAL A 102 -6.74 1.27 -0.39
N ILE A 103 -6.28 1.85 -1.49
CA ILE A 103 -5.03 2.60 -1.55
C ILE A 103 -5.28 4.08 -1.89
N SER A 104 -4.41 4.97 -1.37
CA SER A 104 -4.28 6.33 -1.88
C SER A 104 -3.24 6.35 -2.99
N VAL A 105 -3.64 6.79 -4.18
CA VAL A 105 -2.82 6.73 -5.39
C VAL A 105 -1.85 7.90 -5.41
N CYS A 106 -0.57 7.63 -5.69
CA CYS A 106 0.50 8.60 -5.71
C CYS A 106 1.16 8.68 -7.08
N CYS A 107 1.09 9.84 -7.71
CA CYS A 107 1.65 10.14 -9.02
C CYS A 107 2.87 11.06 -8.88
N ARG A 108 3.85 10.89 -9.77
CA ARG A 108 4.95 11.83 -9.89
C ARG A 108 4.45 13.05 -10.66
N ASN A 109 4.50 14.23 -10.04
CA ASN A 109 4.02 15.48 -10.64
C ASN A 109 5.03 16.14 -11.59
N ASP A 110 6.09 15.44 -12.01
CA ASP A 110 7.18 15.99 -12.83
C ASP A 110 7.07 15.64 -14.33
N GLY A 111 5.99 14.99 -14.75
CA GLY A 111 5.67 14.80 -16.18
C GLY A 111 6.62 13.88 -16.94
N ASN A 112 7.34 12.99 -16.25
CA ASN A 112 8.28 12.04 -16.84
C ASN A 112 8.06 10.60 -16.39
#